data_AF-A0A9E0RQV8-F1
#
_entry.id   AF-A0A9E0RQV8-F1
#
_cell.length_a   1.000
_cell.length_b   1.000
_cell.length_c   1.000
_cell.angle_alpha   90.00
_cell.angle_beta   90.00
_cell.angle_gamma   90.00
#
_symmetry.space_group_name_H-M   'P 1'
#
loop_
_entity.id
_entity.type
_entity.pdbx_description
1 polymer ?
#
loop_
_entity_poly.entity_id
_entity_poly.type
_entity_poly.pdbx_seq_one_letter_code
_entity_poly.pdbx_strand_id
1 'polypeptide(L)'
;MTKRYAPATERNREAILAVLHNHLPDQGVVLEIASGTGQHAVFFAQHLTPRFWLPTDMDAINLASVAVWREEADVANLLPPRQLDVRDPTWPIDSDLPAPITAIVNINMLHISPWSCCQALFAGATEILDHGAVVMLYGPYKRDGLHTA
;
A
#
# COMPACT_ATOMS: atom_id res chain seq x y z
N MET A 1 14.91 -2.14 17.01
CA MET A 1 13.60 -2.40 16.37
C MET A 1 13.77 -3.63 15.49
N THR A 2 12.79 -4.52 15.45
CA THR A 2 12.94 -5.81 14.73
C THR A 2 12.30 -5.72 13.36
N LYS A 3 13.12 -5.88 12.31
CA LYS A 3 12.66 -6.08 10.94
C LYS A 3 11.85 -7.37 10.83
N ARG A 4 10.60 -7.26 10.36
CA ARG A 4 9.70 -8.41 10.19
C ARG A 4 9.79 -8.97 8.77
N TYR A 5 9.41 -10.23 8.65
CA TYR A 5 9.38 -10.95 7.39
C TYR A 5 8.12 -11.83 7.29
N ALA A 6 7.55 -11.89 6.10
CA ALA A 6 6.37 -12.64 5.71
C ALA A 6 6.66 -13.41 4.42
N PRO A 7 6.72 -14.76 4.45
CA PRO A 7 6.95 -15.58 3.25
C PRO A 7 5.89 -15.38 2.16
N ALA A 8 4.69 -14.95 2.54
CA ALA A 8 3.62 -14.67 1.58
C ALA A 8 4.00 -13.59 0.56
N THR A 9 4.79 -12.59 0.97
CA THR A 9 5.24 -11.50 0.09
C THR A 9 6.10 -12.03 -1.05
N GLU A 10 7.05 -12.93 -0.79
CA GLU A 10 7.90 -13.51 -1.84
C GLU A 10 7.10 -14.27 -2.90
N ARG A 11 6.00 -14.91 -2.49
CA ARG A 11 5.16 -15.70 -3.41
C ARG A 11 4.31 -14.85 -4.35
N ASN A 12 3.99 -13.61 -3.97
CA ASN A 12 3.03 -12.79 -4.70
C ASN A 12 3.57 -11.46 -5.21
N ARG A 13 4.72 -10.98 -4.75
CA ARG A 13 5.26 -9.65 -5.11
C ARG A 13 5.47 -9.47 -6.61
N GLU A 14 5.98 -10.48 -7.32
CA GLU A 14 6.21 -10.42 -8.77
C GLU A 14 4.90 -10.32 -9.55
N ALA A 15 3.92 -11.16 -9.20
CA ALA A 15 2.61 -11.16 -9.85
C ALA A 15 1.86 -9.85 -9.60
N ILE A 16 1.94 -9.31 -8.39
CA ILE A 16 1.37 -8.00 -8.06
C ILE A 16 2.09 -6.89 -8.81
N LEU A 17 3.43 -6.90 -8.85
CA LEU A 17 4.23 -5.91 -9.57
C LEU A 17 3.85 -5.83 -11.05
N ALA A 18 3.68 -6.98 -11.71
CA ALA A 18 3.28 -7.02 -13.12
C ALA A 18 1.93 -6.31 -13.37
N VAL A 19 0.99 -6.43 -12.44
CA VAL A 19 -0.31 -5.74 -12.52
C VAL A 19 -0.14 -4.25 -12.19
N LEU A 20 0.58 -3.92 -11.11
CA LEU A 20 0.85 -2.52 -10.72
C LEU A 20 1.52 -1.74 -11.85
N HIS A 21 2.53 -2.32 -12.51
CA HIS A 21 3.27 -1.68 -13.59
C HIS A 21 2.36 -1.26 -14.77
N ASN A 22 1.33 -2.05 -15.08
CA ASN A 22 0.46 -1.81 -16.22
C ASN A 22 -0.74 -0.90 -15.93
N HIS A 23 -1.07 -0.70 -14.65
CA HIS A 23 -2.33 -0.04 -14.25
C HIS A 23 -2.13 1.19 -13.37
N LEU A 24 -0.96 1.36 -12.75
CA LEU A 24 -0.67 2.58 -12.01
C LEU A 24 -0.48 3.77 -12.98
N PRO A 25 -0.98 4.96 -12.62
CA PRO A 25 -0.62 6.20 -13.30
C PRO A 25 0.90 6.39 -13.35
N ASP A 26 1.43 6.93 -14.44
CA ASP A 26 2.88 7.03 -14.70
C ASP A 26 3.67 7.79 -13.63
N GLN A 27 3.01 8.68 -12.90
CA GLN A 27 3.59 9.59 -11.91
C GLN A 27 2.70 9.70 -10.68
N GLY A 28 3.26 10.26 -9.60
CA GLY A 28 2.56 10.55 -8.36
C GLY A 28 2.98 9.67 -7.20
N VAL A 29 2.23 9.76 -6.11
CA VAL A 29 2.40 8.95 -4.89
C VAL A 29 1.42 7.79 -4.92
N VAL A 30 1.93 6.58 -4.71
CA VAL A 30 1.13 5.40 -4.41
C VAL A 30 1.04 5.24 -2.90
N LEU A 31 -0.17 5.38 -2.35
CA LEU A 31 -0.46 5.13 -0.95
C LEU A 31 -0.70 3.65 -0.72
N GLU A 32 0.20 2.98 -0.01
CA GLU A 32 0.00 1.60 0.42
C GLU A 32 -0.64 1.59 1.81
N ILE A 33 -1.84 1.00 1.91
CA ILE A 33 -2.58 0.86 3.17
C ILE A 33 -2.38 -0.54 3.71
N ALA A 34 -1.98 -0.63 4.98
CA ALA A 34 -1.63 -1.87 5.69
C ALA A 34 -0.39 -2.57 5.11
N SER A 35 0.73 -1.83 5.05
CA SER A 35 2.03 -2.30 4.54
C SER A 35 2.61 -3.50 5.30
N GLY A 36 2.14 -3.79 6.52
CA GLY A 36 2.53 -4.96 7.30
C GLY A 36 4.03 -4.99 7.58
N THR A 37 4.74 -5.99 7.06
CA THR A 37 6.19 -6.12 7.29
C THR A 37 7.01 -5.06 6.56
N GLY A 38 6.49 -4.45 5.50
CA GLY A 38 7.20 -3.50 4.63
C GLY A 38 7.93 -4.12 3.44
N GLN A 39 7.90 -5.44 3.27
CA GLN A 39 8.55 -6.11 2.12
C GLN A 39 7.94 -5.72 0.77
N HIS A 40 6.62 -5.53 0.70
CA HIS A 40 5.96 -5.07 -0.52
C HIS A 40 6.37 -3.64 -0.85
N ALA A 41 6.32 -2.74 0.14
CA ALA A 41 6.73 -1.34 0.00
C ALA A 41 8.12 -1.19 -0.63
N VAL A 42 9.12 -1.87 -0.08
CA VAL A 42 10.49 -1.80 -0.57
C VAL A 42 10.63 -2.39 -1.98
N PHE A 43 10.02 -3.56 -2.22
CA PHE A 43 10.10 -4.22 -3.51
C PHE A 43 9.45 -3.37 -4.61
N PHE A 44 8.28 -2.81 -4.36
CA PHE A 44 7.59 -1.99 -5.35
C PHE A 44 8.29 -0.65 -5.61
N ALA A 45 8.81 0.02 -4.58
CA ALA A 45 9.56 1.25 -4.75
C ALA A 45 10.78 1.07 -5.68
N GLN A 46 11.51 -0.05 -5.55
CA GLN A 46 12.66 -0.39 -6.39
C GLN A 46 12.30 -0.57 -7.88
N HIS A 47 11.07 -0.97 -8.20
CA HIS A 47 10.67 -1.36 -9.56
C HIS A 47 9.69 -0.40 -10.23
N LEU A 48 9.10 0.55 -9.49
CA LEU A 48 8.03 1.42 -10.00
C LEU A 48 8.43 2.91 -10.07
N THR A 49 9.73 3.21 -9.94
CA THR A 49 10.27 4.54 -10.28
C THR A 49 9.78 4.96 -11.68
N PRO A 50 9.33 6.22 -11.87
CA PRO A 50 9.52 7.39 -11.00
C PRO A 50 8.44 7.64 -9.95
N ARG A 51 7.47 6.74 -9.76
CA ARG A 51 6.42 6.89 -8.73
C ARG A 51 7.03 6.88 -7.33
N PHE A 52 6.49 7.70 -6.43
CA PHE A 52 6.78 7.64 -5.00
C PHE A 52 5.92 6.58 -4.34
N TRP A 53 6.46 5.87 -3.35
CA TRP A 53 5.73 4.87 -2.59
C TRP A 53 5.60 5.30 -1.13
N LEU A 54 4.37 5.46 -0.64
CA LEU A 54 4.06 5.84 0.73
C LEU A 54 3.49 4.65 1.49
N PRO A 55 4.30 3.95 2.31
CA PRO A 55 3.78 2.88 3.14
C PRO A 55 3.04 3.42 4.37
N THR A 56 1.91 2.81 4.70
CA THR A 56 1.14 3.14 5.90
C THR A 56 0.62 1.89 6.61
N ASP A 57 0.56 1.97 7.93
CA ASP A 57 0.03 0.89 8.78
C ASP A 57 -0.50 1.48 10.10
N MET A 58 -1.45 0.81 10.74
CA MET A 58 -1.98 1.25 12.04
C MET A 58 -1.07 0.84 13.19
N ASP A 59 -0.31 -0.26 13.02
CA ASP A 59 0.53 -0.87 14.06
C ASP A 59 1.94 -0.26 14.04
N ALA A 60 2.33 0.37 15.16
CA ALA A 60 3.65 0.94 15.34
C ALA A 60 4.80 -0.08 15.15
N ILE A 61 4.56 -1.37 15.44
CA ILE A 61 5.54 -2.44 15.22
C ILE A 61 5.76 -2.66 13.72
N ASN A 62 4.70 -2.59 12.92
CA ASN A 62 4.78 -2.69 11.46
C ASN A 62 5.51 -1.48 10.88
N LEU A 63 5.17 -0.27 11.31
CA LEU A 63 5.87 0.95 10.89
C LEU A 63 7.36 0.91 11.20
N ALA A 64 7.73 0.42 12.40
CA ALA A 64 9.13 0.21 12.77
C ALA A 64 9.84 -0.80 11.85
N SER A 65 9.16 -1.88 11.45
CA SER A 65 9.69 -2.83 10.48
C SER A 65 9.90 -2.20 9.10
N VAL A 66 8.90 -1.44 8.62
CA VAL A 66 8.97 -0.73 7.34
C VAL A 66 10.13 0.27 7.33
N ALA A 67 10.35 0.99 8.43
CA ALA A 67 11.46 1.93 8.56
C ALA A 67 12.82 1.23 8.39
N VAL A 68 13.02 0.07 9.01
CA VAL A 68 14.26 -0.72 8.84
C VAL A 68 14.40 -1.22 7.39
N TRP A 69 13.33 -1.73 6.77
CA TRP A 69 13.35 -2.11 5.35
C TRP A 69 13.74 -0.96 4.44
N ARG A 70 13.21 0.24 4.71
CA ARG A 70 13.49 1.46 3.96
C ARG A 70 14.94 1.89 4.10
N GLU A 71 15.47 1.93 5.33
CA GLU A 71 16.87 2.30 5.59
C GLU A 71 17.85 1.37 4.89
N GLU A 72 17.60 0.05 4.90
CA GLU A 72 18.48 -0.91 4.25
C GLU A 72 18.45 -0.85 2.72
N ALA A 73 17.30 -0.49 2.14
CA ALA A 73 17.15 -0.47 0.69
C ALA A 73 17.66 0.82 0.04
N ASP A 74 17.70 1.91 0.80
CA ASP A 74 18.24 3.21 0.40
C ASP A 74 17.73 3.70 -0.97
N VAL A 75 16.41 3.63 -1.15
CA VAL A 75 15.75 4.05 -2.41
C VAL A 75 15.04 5.38 -2.21
N ALA A 76 15.37 6.37 -3.05
CA ALA A 76 14.91 7.76 -2.89
C ALA A 76 13.38 7.95 -3.03
N ASN A 77 12.70 7.08 -3.77
CA ASN A 77 11.24 7.17 -3.98
C ASN A 77 10.42 6.42 -2.91
N LEU A 78 11.06 5.74 -1.95
CA LEU A 78 10.37 5.13 -0.81
C LEU A 78 10.26 6.13 0.34
N LEU A 79 9.05 6.65 0.53
CA LEU A 79 8.77 7.67 1.54
C LEU A 79 8.80 7.08 2.97
N PRO A 80 9.08 7.90 3.99
CA PRO A 80 8.99 7.46 5.38
C PRO A 80 7.59 6.93 5.71
N PRO A 81 7.47 5.78 6.42
CA PRO A 81 6.18 5.21 6.73
C PRO A 81 5.36 6.12 7.64
N ARG A 82 4.05 6.17 7.41
CA ARG A 82 3.11 6.99 8.22
C ARG A 82 2.09 6.11 8.92
N GLN A 83 1.70 6.50 10.13
CA GLN A 83 0.61 5.83 10.82
C GLN A 83 -0.72 6.19 10.17
N LEU A 84 -1.52 5.18 9.87
CA LEU A 84 -2.87 5.33 9.33
C LEU A 84 -3.71 4.13 9.77
N ASP A 85 -4.78 4.39 10.54
CA ASP A 85 -5.90 3.46 10.64
C ASP A 85 -6.91 3.81 9.55
N VAL A 86 -7.22 2.86 8.68
CA VAL A 86 -8.13 3.08 7.54
C VAL A 86 -9.52 3.54 8.00
N ARG A 87 -9.88 3.25 9.25
CA ARG A 87 -11.17 3.61 9.85
C ARG A 87 -11.21 5.04 10.38
N ASP A 88 -10.07 5.72 10.47
CA ASP A 88 -10.04 7.10 10.92
C ASP A 88 -10.75 7.98 9.89
N PRO A 89 -11.59 8.94 10.35
CA PRO A 89 -12.39 9.79 9.47
C PRO A 89 -11.56 10.79 8.66
N THR A 90 -10.28 10.95 9.01
CA THR A 90 -9.34 11.84 8.31
C THR A 90 -7.98 11.18 8.30
N TRP A 91 -7.42 11.01 7.11
CA TRP A 91 -6.11 10.38 6.95
C TRP A 91 -5.00 11.44 7.01
N PRO A 92 -4.01 11.30 7.91
CA PRO A 92 -2.96 12.31 8.10
C PRO A 92 -1.84 12.18 7.05
N ILE A 93 -2.20 12.25 5.76
CA ILE A 93 -1.29 11.95 4.64
C ILE A 93 -1.01 13.12 3.70
N ASP A 94 -1.76 14.22 3.79
CA ASP A 94 -1.71 15.29 2.79
C ASP A 94 -0.59 16.32 3.02
N SER A 95 0.08 16.28 4.18
CA SER A 95 1.18 17.19 4.47
C SER A 95 2.51 16.68 3.87
N ASP A 96 3.21 17.55 3.14
CA ASP A 96 4.62 17.37 2.73
C ASP A 96 4.87 16.15 1.83
N LEU A 97 4.00 15.91 0.84
CA LEU A 97 4.23 14.91 -0.20
C LEU A 97 4.92 15.54 -1.43
N PRO A 98 5.82 14.80 -2.10
CA PRO A 98 6.53 15.30 -3.28
C PRO A 98 5.65 15.40 -4.53
N ALA A 99 4.47 14.77 -4.53
CA ALA A 99 3.48 14.78 -5.60
C ALA A 99 2.09 14.39 -5.05
N PRO A 100 1.00 14.61 -5.81
CA PRO A 100 -0.33 14.14 -5.43
C PRO A 100 -0.41 12.62 -5.30
N ILE A 101 -1.33 12.13 -4.48
CA ILE A 101 -1.66 10.70 -4.41
C ILE A 101 -2.47 10.34 -5.65
N THR A 102 -1.95 9.42 -6.45
CA THR A 102 -2.59 8.98 -7.71
C THR A 102 -3.05 7.54 -7.66
N ALA A 103 -2.68 6.80 -6.60
CA ALA A 103 -3.18 5.45 -6.39
C ALA A 103 -3.22 5.05 -4.92
N ILE A 104 -4.14 4.15 -4.60
CA ILE A 104 -4.16 3.38 -3.35
C ILE A 104 -3.91 1.92 -3.67
N VAL A 105 -3.00 1.30 -2.94
CA VAL A 105 -2.74 -0.15 -3.01
C VAL A 105 -3.06 -0.77 -1.65
N ASN A 106 -3.90 -1.80 -1.64
CA ASN A 106 -4.21 -2.57 -0.43
C ASN A 106 -4.07 -4.07 -0.70
N ILE A 107 -3.11 -4.69 -0.01
CA ILE A 107 -2.71 -6.07 -0.26
C ILE A 107 -2.98 -6.89 1.01
N ASN A 108 -3.83 -7.90 0.87
CA ASN A 108 -4.15 -8.87 1.92
C ASN A 108 -4.76 -8.32 3.22
N MET A 109 -5.39 -7.15 3.19
CA MET A 109 -6.02 -6.58 4.39
C MET A 109 -7.56 -6.71 4.37
N LEU A 110 -8.25 -6.37 3.27
CA LEU A 110 -9.72 -6.38 3.25
C LEU A 110 -10.36 -7.73 3.58
N HIS A 111 -9.77 -8.86 3.16
CA HIS A 111 -10.36 -10.19 3.33
C HIS A 111 -10.21 -10.78 4.74
N ILE A 112 -9.34 -10.20 5.57
CA ILE A 112 -9.14 -10.58 6.99
C ILE A 112 -9.68 -9.53 7.96
N SER A 113 -10.18 -8.41 7.44
CA SER A 113 -10.65 -7.28 8.24
C SER A 113 -12.18 -7.24 8.31
N PRO A 114 -12.76 -6.58 9.32
CA PRO A 114 -14.18 -6.27 9.33
C PRO A 114 -14.61 -5.52 8.06
N TRP A 115 -15.84 -5.77 7.60
CA TRP A 115 -16.41 -5.12 6.41
C TRP A 115 -16.36 -3.59 6.48
N SER A 116 -16.48 -3.02 7.68
CA SER A 116 -16.37 -1.58 7.91
C SER A 116 -15.04 -1.00 7.43
N CYS A 117 -13.95 -1.78 7.41
CA CYS A 117 -12.68 -1.32 6.88
C CYS A 117 -12.70 -1.17 5.36
N CYS A 118 -13.46 -2.00 4.64
CA CYS A 118 -13.68 -1.83 3.19
C CYS A 118 -14.46 -0.54 2.93
N GLN A 119 -15.53 -0.30 3.69
CA GLN A 119 -16.33 0.92 3.57
C GLN A 119 -15.47 2.16 3.86
N ALA A 120 -14.67 2.12 4.93
CA ALA A 120 -13.80 3.22 5.31
C ALA A 120 -12.67 3.46 4.29
N LEU A 121 -12.09 2.41 3.69
CA LEU A 121 -11.10 2.53 2.63
C LEU A 121 -11.66 3.34 1.45
N PHE A 122 -12.86 3.01 0.98
CA PHE A 122 -13.46 3.73 -0.15
C PHE A 122 -13.96 5.12 0.24
N ALA A 123 -14.39 5.32 1.48
CA ALA A 123 -14.72 6.65 2.00
C ALA A 123 -13.47 7.56 1.99
N GLY A 124 -12.37 7.13 2.60
CA GLY A 124 -11.12 7.90 2.61
C GLY A 124 -10.52 8.09 1.21
N ALA A 125 -10.63 7.07 0.33
CA ALA A 125 -10.22 7.20 -1.07
C ALA A 125 -10.99 8.31 -1.80
N THR A 126 -12.27 8.51 -1.50
CA THR A 126 -13.10 9.57 -2.12
C THR A 126 -12.64 10.96 -1.70
N GLU A 127 -12.08 11.12 -0.50
CA GLU A 127 -11.60 12.41 0.00
C GLU A 127 -10.24 12.81 -0.58
N ILE A 128 -9.37 11.85 -0.93
CA ILE A 128 -7.98 12.13 -1.31
C ILE A 128 -7.65 11.91 -2.78
N LEU A 129 -8.47 11.16 -3.52
CA LEU A 129 -8.17 10.77 -4.90
C LEU A 129 -8.89 11.68 -5.90
N ASP A 130 -8.10 12.26 -6.82
CA ASP A 130 -8.60 13.01 -7.96
C ASP A 130 -9.07 12.11 -9.12
N HIS A 131 -9.69 12.72 -10.13
CA HIS A 131 -10.04 12.04 -11.38
C HIS A 131 -8.83 11.39 -12.06
N GLY A 132 -8.95 10.10 -12.38
CA GLY A 132 -7.90 9.31 -13.02
C GLY A 132 -7.02 8.52 -12.04
N ALA A 133 -7.18 8.72 -10.74
CA ALA A 133 -6.55 7.87 -9.74
C ALA A 133 -7.18 6.47 -9.68
N VAL A 134 -6.41 5.50 -9.16
CA VAL A 134 -6.83 4.10 -9.11
C VAL A 134 -6.74 3.51 -7.70
N VAL A 135 -7.70 2.65 -7.35
CA VAL A 135 -7.63 1.80 -6.15
C VAL A 135 -7.38 0.37 -6.58
N MET A 136 -6.26 -0.20 -6.15
CA MET A 136 -5.82 -1.55 -6.50
C MET A 136 -5.83 -2.46 -5.28
N LEU A 137 -6.60 -3.54 -5.37
CA LEU A 137 -6.84 -4.45 -4.26
C LEU A 137 -6.29 -5.84 -4.60
N TYR A 138 -5.60 -6.45 -3.65
CA TYR A 138 -5.15 -7.85 -3.75
C TYR A 138 -5.62 -8.66 -2.54
N GLY A 139 -6.15 -9.84 -2.81
CA GLY A 139 -6.58 -10.80 -1.80
C GLY A 139 -7.22 -12.03 -2.44
N PRO A 140 -7.57 -13.05 -1.64
CA PRO A 140 -8.25 -14.26 -2.08
C PRO A 140 -9.74 -13.99 -2.38
N TYR A 141 -10.00 -13.17 -3.38
CA TYR A 141 -11.37 -12.85 -3.81
C TYR A 141 -12.01 -14.03 -4.54
N LYS A 142 -13.35 -14.13 -4.41
CA LYS A 142 -14.17 -15.03 -5.23
C LYS A 142 -14.66 -14.27 -6.46
N ARG A 143 -14.76 -14.95 -7.59
CA ARG A 143 -15.43 -14.45 -8.80
C ARG A 143 -16.65 -15.31 -9.04
N ASP A 144 -17.82 -14.66 -9.14
CA ASP A 144 -19.11 -15.34 -9.26
C ASP A 144 -19.35 -16.40 -8.17
N GLY A 145 -18.89 -16.11 -6.94
CA GLY A 145 -18.99 -17.02 -5.80
C GLY A 145 -17.98 -18.17 -5.77
N LEU A 146 -17.13 -18.30 -6.80
CA LEU A 146 -16.13 -19.37 -6.94
C LEU A 146 -14.72 -18.90 -6.58
N HIS A 147 -13.92 -19.79 -5.99
CA HIS A 147 -12.49 -19.57 -5.82
C HIS A 147 -11.78 -19.61 -7.17
N THR A 148 -10.79 -18.74 -7.35
CA THR A 148 -10.03 -18.61 -8.61
C THR A 148 -8.65 -19.28 -8.55
N ALA A 149 -8.43 -20.17 -7.59
CA ALA A 149 -7.17 -20.86 -7.32
C ALA A 149 -7.32 -22.37 -7.46
#